data_AF-A0A7V9H5G5-F1
#
_entry.id   AF-A0A7V9H5G5-F1
#
_cell.length_a   1.000
_cell.length_b   1.000
_cell.length_c   1.000
_cell.angle_alpha   90.00
_cell.angle_beta   90.00
_cell.angle_gamma   90.00
#
_symmetry.space_group_name_H-M   'P 1'
#
loop_
_entity.id
_entity.type
_entity.pdbx_description
1 polymer ?
#
loop_
_entity_poly.entity_id
_entity_poly.type
_entity_poly.pdbx_seq_one_letter_code
_entity_poly.pdbx_strand_id
1 'polypeptide(L)'
;MADGAYRVRFPKLFGQWTGHDLADHGSALGSFRPEFYEGLRREDEPVVWRFIEEDYLSKYKSFVRIDFDWMADGLWEIPFPGSVALDLSLSPEYFGMPQPRAARIHAWQANLDTRDPGAELEDEDFDYEASDAEGLEIAKEVKLYLGDDYYVEFRPFREISVWDGEAIELDVPAFITDLTR
;
A
#
# COMPACT_ATOMS: atom_id res chain seq x y z
N MET A 1 -10.99 32.51 12.99
CA MET A 1 -9.81 32.50 12.10
C MET A 1 -10.33 32.25 10.70
N ALA A 2 -9.80 32.95 9.70
CA ALA A 2 -10.42 33.04 8.37
C ALA A 2 -10.57 31.65 7.74
N ASP A 3 -11.82 31.28 7.50
CA ASP A 3 -12.28 30.05 6.84
C ASP A 3 -12.04 30.20 5.33
N GLY A 4 -10.78 30.09 4.93
CA GLY A 4 -10.42 29.98 3.52
C GLY A 4 -10.75 28.56 3.08
N ALA A 5 -11.64 28.40 2.11
CA ALA A 5 -11.95 27.10 1.51
C ALA A 5 -10.66 26.35 1.18
N TYR A 6 -10.50 25.14 1.73
CA TYR A 6 -9.32 24.31 1.50
C TYR A 6 -9.09 24.15 -0.01
N ARG A 7 -7.87 24.48 -0.45
CA ARG A 7 -7.46 24.37 -1.85
C ARG A 7 -6.51 23.19 -1.99
N VAL A 8 -7.00 22.14 -2.64
CA VAL A 8 -6.23 20.95 -3.02
C VAL A 8 -4.97 21.34 -3.79
N ARG A 9 -3.80 20.92 -3.32
CA ARG A 9 -2.50 21.16 -3.97
C ARG A 9 -2.26 20.19 -5.13
N PHE A 10 -2.75 18.96 -5.02
CA PHE A 10 -2.60 17.91 -6.03
C PHE A 10 -3.95 17.47 -6.62
N PRO A 11 -4.60 18.29 -7.47
CA PRO A 11 -5.98 18.06 -7.91
C PRO A 11 -6.17 16.77 -8.74
N LYS A 12 -5.12 16.30 -9.43
CA LYS A 12 -5.18 15.03 -10.16
C LYS A 12 -5.22 13.83 -9.22
N LEU A 13 -4.33 13.83 -8.21
CA LEU A 13 -4.26 12.76 -7.22
C LEU A 13 -5.51 12.76 -6.33
N PHE A 14 -6.02 13.95 -5.98
CA PHE A 14 -7.31 14.06 -5.30
C PHE A 14 -8.45 13.48 -6.15
N GLY A 15 -8.47 13.74 -7.47
CA GLY A 15 -9.47 13.14 -8.36
C GLY A 15 -9.38 11.61 -8.40
N GLN A 16 -8.16 11.05 -8.34
CA GLN A 16 -7.95 9.60 -8.21
C GLN A 16 -8.46 9.10 -6.87
N TRP A 17 -8.09 9.77 -5.76
CA TRP A 17 -8.58 9.48 -4.41
C TRP A 17 -10.11 9.39 -4.37
N THR A 18 -10.82 10.46 -4.76
CA THR A 18 -12.29 10.50 -4.73
C THR A 18 -12.95 9.61 -5.77
N GLY A 19 -12.26 9.31 -6.88
CA GLY A 19 -12.77 8.48 -7.96
C GLY A 19 -12.67 6.99 -7.67
N HIS A 20 -11.77 6.62 -6.76
CA HIS A 20 -11.44 5.25 -6.41
C HIS A 20 -11.61 4.95 -4.91
N ASP A 21 -12.23 5.86 -4.15
CA ASP A 21 -12.57 5.65 -2.74
C ASP A 21 -13.46 4.40 -2.62
N LEU A 22 -12.78 3.26 -2.52
CA LEU A 22 -13.23 1.91 -2.20
C LEU A 22 -14.16 1.20 -3.19
N ALA A 23 -13.76 1.14 -4.46
CA ALA A 23 -14.37 0.20 -5.40
C ALA A 23 -13.41 -0.94 -5.76
N ASP A 24 -13.21 -1.86 -4.81
CA ASP A 24 -13.25 -3.28 -5.19
C ASP A 24 -14.13 -4.03 -4.18
N HIS A 25 -15.12 -4.72 -4.73
CA HIS A 25 -16.13 -5.49 -4.01
C HIS A 25 -16.00 -6.93 -4.46
N GLY A 26 -14.98 -7.63 -3.98
CA GLY A 26 -14.79 -9.03 -4.30
C GLY A 26 -14.02 -9.77 -3.22
N SER A 27 -14.69 -10.69 -2.53
CA SER A 27 -14.06 -11.68 -1.64
C SER A 27 -13.33 -12.78 -2.43
N ALA A 28 -12.86 -12.48 -3.64
CA ALA A 28 -12.12 -13.39 -4.48
C ALA A 28 -10.98 -12.58 -5.05
N LEU A 29 -9.74 -12.93 -4.68
CA LEU A 29 -8.49 -12.39 -5.23
C LEU A 29 -7.94 -11.11 -4.56
N GLY A 30 -7.68 -11.16 -3.24
CA GLY A 30 -6.71 -10.24 -2.62
C GLY A 30 -7.12 -8.77 -2.51
N SER A 31 -8.36 -8.41 -2.83
CA SER A 31 -8.87 -7.06 -2.62
C SER A 31 -9.15 -6.81 -1.14
N PHE A 32 -8.24 -6.09 -0.46
CA PHE A 32 -8.40 -5.77 0.96
C PHE A 32 -9.06 -4.41 1.13
N ARG A 33 -10.40 -4.37 1.16
CA ARG A 33 -11.08 -3.30 1.92
C ARG A 33 -10.83 -3.63 3.38
N PRO A 34 -10.10 -2.79 4.15
CA PRO A 34 -9.97 -3.06 5.56
C PRO A 34 -11.38 -3.15 6.15
N GLU A 35 -11.67 -4.21 6.93
CA GLU A 35 -13.03 -4.53 7.42
C GLU A 35 -13.74 -3.36 8.12
N PHE A 36 -12.96 -2.38 8.61
CA PHE A 36 -13.41 -1.17 9.30
C PHE A 36 -13.76 0.03 8.40
N TYR A 37 -13.56 -0.04 7.07
CA TYR A 37 -13.69 1.12 6.20
C TYR A 37 -15.00 1.08 5.40
N GLU A 38 -16.07 1.73 5.88
CA GLU A 38 -17.37 1.85 5.16
C GLU A 38 -17.35 2.89 4.03
N GLY A 39 -16.24 3.60 3.82
CA GLY A 39 -16.16 4.74 2.92
C GLY A 39 -16.10 6.05 3.69
N LEU A 40 -15.13 6.89 3.33
CA LEU A 40 -15.17 8.30 3.69
C LEU A 40 -16.48 8.92 3.18
N ARG A 41 -17.14 9.72 4.02
CA ARG A 41 -18.23 10.57 3.52
C ARG A 41 -17.63 11.57 2.55
N ARG A 42 -18.34 11.88 1.45
CA ARG A 42 -17.83 12.80 0.43
C ARG A 42 -17.43 14.17 0.98
N GLU A 43 -18.12 14.63 2.01
CA GLU A 43 -17.79 15.88 2.71
C GLU A 43 -16.47 15.84 3.49
N ASP A 44 -16.01 14.65 3.87
CA ASP A 44 -14.78 14.43 4.64
C ASP A 44 -13.56 14.16 3.74
N GLU A 45 -13.77 13.75 2.47
CA GLU A 45 -12.70 13.52 1.49
C GLU A 45 -11.70 14.68 1.39
N PRO A 46 -12.11 15.97 1.33
CA PRO A 46 -11.15 17.06 1.26
C PRO A 46 -10.33 17.22 2.55
N VAL A 47 -10.92 16.90 3.70
CA VAL A 47 -10.25 17.00 5.00
C VAL A 47 -9.18 15.93 5.13
N VAL A 48 -9.52 14.68 4.80
CA VAL A 48 -8.56 13.57 4.77
C VAL A 48 -7.48 13.81 3.72
N TRP A 49 -7.86 14.27 2.53
CA TRP A 49 -6.89 14.60 1.50
C TRP A 49 -5.88 15.63 1.97
N ARG A 50 -6.31 16.66 2.73
CA ARG A 50 -5.39 17.64 3.32
C ARG A 50 -4.33 16.97 4.19
N PHE A 51 -4.72 16.03 5.06
CA PHE A 51 -3.77 15.28 5.88
C PHE A 51 -2.81 14.44 5.03
N ILE A 52 -3.30 13.76 3.98
CA ILE A 52 -2.43 13.04 3.03
C ILE A 52 -1.41 13.99 2.40
N GLU A 53 -1.83 15.17 1.94
CA GLU A 53 -0.90 16.12 1.35
C GLU A 53 0.12 16.68 2.35
N GLU A 54 -0.30 16.93 3.59
CA GLU A 54 0.53 17.52 4.64
C GLU A 54 1.53 16.51 5.21
N ASP A 55 1.07 15.30 5.53
CA ASP A 55 1.85 14.33 6.31
C ASP A 55 2.58 13.29 5.44
N TYR A 56 2.14 13.09 4.19
CA TYR A 56 2.69 12.04 3.32
C TYR A 56 3.30 12.61 2.04
N LEU A 57 2.52 13.27 1.18
CA LEU A 57 3.00 13.74 -0.13
C LEU A 57 4.12 14.79 -0.05
N SER A 58 4.22 15.49 1.08
CA SER A 58 5.30 16.46 1.32
C SER A 58 6.55 15.84 1.95
N LYS A 59 6.40 14.65 2.55
CA LYS A 59 7.42 13.99 3.37
C LYS A 59 8.24 12.99 2.57
N TYR A 60 7.57 12.15 1.78
CA TYR A 60 8.21 11.02 1.09
C TYR A 60 8.58 11.36 -0.34
N LYS A 61 9.71 10.80 -0.78
CA LYS A 61 10.19 10.91 -2.16
C LYS A 61 9.32 10.10 -3.13
N SER A 62 8.86 8.93 -2.70
CA SER A 62 8.00 8.02 -3.46
C SER A 62 7.33 7.06 -2.48
N PHE A 63 6.28 6.39 -2.95
CA PHE A 63 5.47 5.45 -2.19
C PHE A 63 5.57 4.08 -2.86
N VAL A 64 6.01 3.10 -2.09
CA VAL A 64 6.23 1.73 -2.58
C VAL A 64 5.24 0.82 -1.87
N ARG A 65 4.51 0.01 -2.65
CA ARG A 65 3.73 -1.10 -2.12
C ARG A 65 4.43 -2.42 -2.45
N ILE A 66 4.46 -3.33 -1.48
CA ILE A 66 4.72 -4.74 -1.72
C ILE A 66 3.36 -5.36 -2.01
N ASP A 67 3.14 -5.78 -3.24
CA ASP A 67 1.85 -6.33 -3.67
C ASP A 67 2.08 -7.45 -4.66
N PHE A 68 1.14 -8.39 -4.68
CA PHE A 68 1.11 -9.43 -5.69
C PHE A 68 0.32 -8.95 -6.90
N ASP A 69 0.93 -9.04 -8.07
CA ASP A 69 0.22 -9.01 -9.35
C ASP A 69 0.98 -9.88 -10.34
N TRP A 70 0.25 -10.59 -11.20
CA TRP A 70 0.87 -11.58 -12.08
C TRP A 70 1.89 -10.93 -13.01
N MET A 71 3.05 -11.59 -13.14
CA MET A 71 4.16 -11.12 -13.97
C MET A 71 4.76 -9.77 -13.53
N ALA A 72 4.54 -9.35 -12.28
CA ALA A 72 5.23 -8.23 -11.65
C ALA A 72 6.44 -8.70 -10.83
N ASP A 73 7.23 -7.75 -10.33
CA ASP A 73 8.40 -8.02 -9.49
C ASP A 73 8.08 -7.93 -7.99
N GLY A 74 6.80 -7.89 -7.61
CA GLY A 74 6.33 -7.82 -6.22
C GLY A 74 6.50 -6.45 -5.55
N LEU A 75 6.99 -5.43 -6.28
CA LEU A 75 7.06 -4.04 -5.82
C LEU A 75 6.35 -3.12 -6.81
N TRP A 76 5.63 -2.15 -6.28
CA TRP A 76 4.83 -1.22 -7.05
C TRP A 76 4.99 0.20 -6.55
N GLU A 77 5.10 1.16 -7.48
CA GLU A 77 4.91 2.56 -7.15
C GLU A 77 3.43 2.86 -7.01
N ILE A 78 3.05 3.56 -5.94
CA ILE A 78 1.69 4.04 -5.73
C ILE A 78 1.68 5.58 -5.69
N PRO A 79 0.60 6.24 -6.13
CA PRO A 79 0.56 7.70 -6.17
C PRO A 79 0.39 8.37 -4.80
N PHE A 80 -0.13 7.64 -3.82
CA PHE A 80 -0.35 8.07 -2.44
C PHE A 80 -0.59 6.84 -1.53
N PRO A 81 -0.50 6.97 -0.19
CA PRO A 81 -0.74 5.88 0.75
C PRO A 81 -2.10 5.19 0.55
N GLY A 82 -2.12 3.86 0.54
CA GLY A 82 -3.36 3.08 0.38
C GLY A 82 -4.05 3.23 -0.98
N SER A 83 -3.37 3.76 -2.00
CA SER A 83 -3.97 3.88 -3.34
C SER A 83 -4.31 2.52 -3.93
N VAL A 84 -5.51 2.34 -4.45
CA VAL A 84 -5.85 1.11 -5.19
C VAL A 84 -5.19 1.07 -6.57
N ALA A 85 -4.72 2.22 -7.08
CA ALA A 85 -4.00 2.30 -8.33
C ALA A 85 -2.53 1.98 -8.11
N LEU A 86 -2.04 0.96 -8.81
CA LEU A 86 -0.62 0.71 -9.01
C LEU A 86 -0.17 1.47 -10.27
N ASP A 87 0.90 2.25 -10.18
CA ASP A 87 1.38 3.05 -11.32
C ASP A 87 2.43 2.28 -12.12
N LEU A 88 3.61 2.08 -11.54
CA LEU A 88 4.72 1.39 -12.18
C LEU A 88 5.11 0.16 -11.36
N SER A 89 5.25 -0.97 -12.04
CA SER A 89 5.96 -2.12 -11.46
C SER A 89 7.43 -1.73 -11.29
N LEU A 90 7.93 -1.89 -10.07
CA LEU A 90 9.27 -1.52 -9.69
C LEU A 90 10.12 -2.79 -9.58
N SER A 91 11.25 -2.80 -10.26
CA SER A 91 12.22 -3.88 -10.04
C SER A 91 13.13 -3.51 -8.84
N PRO A 92 13.54 -4.46 -7.99
CA PRO A 92 14.50 -4.21 -6.91
C PRO A 92 15.81 -3.55 -7.38
N GLU A 93 16.23 -3.82 -8.62
CA GLU A 93 17.40 -3.23 -9.26
C GLU A 93 17.28 -1.72 -9.46
N TYR A 94 16.06 -1.18 -9.64
CA TYR A 94 15.83 0.27 -9.74
C TYR A 94 16.35 1.00 -8.48
N PHE A 95 16.24 0.36 -7.32
CA PHE A 95 16.72 0.89 -6.05
C PHE A 95 18.18 0.52 -5.74
N GLY A 96 18.83 -0.31 -6.57
CA GLY A 96 20.15 -0.85 -6.30
C GLY A 96 20.16 -1.93 -5.21
N MET A 97 19.03 -2.59 -4.97
CA MET A 97 18.86 -3.55 -3.88
C MET A 97 19.83 -4.75 -4.02
N PRO A 98 20.46 -5.23 -2.93
CA PRO A 98 21.34 -6.38 -2.99
C PRO A 98 20.63 -7.64 -3.50
N GLN A 99 21.33 -8.41 -4.33
CA GLN A 99 20.81 -9.62 -4.97
C GLN A 99 20.13 -10.62 -4.01
N PRO A 100 20.62 -10.86 -2.76
CA PRO A 100 19.91 -11.74 -1.84
C PRO A 100 18.50 -11.26 -1.47
N ARG A 101 18.28 -9.94 -1.36
CA ARG A 101 16.96 -9.35 -1.04
C ARG A 101 16.05 -9.36 -2.27
N ALA A 102 16.58 -8.92 -3.42
CA ALA A 102 15.86 -9.00 -4.69
C ALA A 102 15.38 -10.43 -4.97
N ALA A 103 16.26 -11.42 -4.83
CA ALA A 103 15.93 -12.83 -5.03
C ALA A 103 14.81 -13.33 -4.09
N ARG A 104 14.73 -12.82 -2.85
CA ARG A 104 13.67 -13.19 -1.92
C ARG A 104 12.31 -12.63 -2.36
N ILE A 105 12.27 -11.37 -2.80
CA ILE A 105 11.05 -10.74 -3.34
C ILE A 105 10.55 -11.55 -4.54
N HIS A 106 11.43 -11.83 -5.50
CA HIS A 106 11.08 -12.62 -6.68
C HIS A 106 10.67 -14.06 -6.33
N ALA A 107 11.27 -14.67 -5.31
CA ALA A 107 10.89 -16.02 -4.89
C ALA A 107 9.47 -16.06 -4.29
N TRP A 108 9.13 -15.09 -3.45
CA TRP A 108 7.78 -14.94 -2.89
C TRP A 108 6.75 -14.68 -4.00
N GLN A 109 7.05 -13.74 -4.90
CA GLN A 109 6.20 -13.42 -6.05
C GLN A 109 6.02 -14.61 -7.00
N ALA A 110 7.11 -15.29 -7.36
CA ALA A 110 7.06 -16.47 -8.24
C ALA A 110 6.30 -17.63 -7.60
N ASN A 111 6.37 -17.77 -6.28
CA ASN A 111 5.55 -18.73 -5.55
C ASN A 111 4.07 -18.44 -5.83
N LEU A 112 3.62 -17.19 -5.65
CA LEU A 112 2.25 -16.78 -5.94
C LEU A 112 1.87 -16.89 -7.42
N ASP A 113 2.76 -16.53 -8.35
CA ASP A 113 2.55 -16.62 -9.80
C ASP A 113 2.28 -18.06 -10.29
N THR A 114 2.81 -19.07 -9.60
CA THR A 114 2.60 -20.48 -9.99
C THR A 114 1.18 -20.99 -9.75
N ARG A 115 0.29 -20.16 -9.18
CA ARG A 115 -1.09 -20.52 -8.81
C ARG A 115 -2.09 -20.03 -9.87
N ASP A 116 -2.95 -20.94 -10.33
CA ASP A 116 -3.93 -20.70 -11.40
C ASP A 116 -5.14 -19.88 -10.90
N PRO A 117 -5.42 -18.68 -11.44
CA PRO A 117 -6.60 -17.89 -11.09
C PRO A 117 -7.95 -18.51 -11.46
N GLY A 118 -7.96 -19.54 -12.31
CA GLY A 118 -9.17 -20.24 -12.76
C GLY A 118 -9.52 -21.46 -11.91
N ALA A 119 -8.69 -21.83 -10.93
CA ALA A 119 -8.99 -22.94 -10.04
C ALA A 119 -10.16 -22.53 -9.13
N GLU A 120 -11.34 -23.13 -9.33
CA GLU A 120 -12.56 -22.88 -8.56
C GLU A 120 -12.46 -23.28 -7.07
N LEU A 121 -11.28 -23.73 -6.64
CA LEU A 121 -10.96 -24.08 -5.27
C LEU A 121 -9.67 -23.36 -4.96
N GLU A 122 -9.70 -22.50 -3.94
CA GLU A 122 -8.49 -22.15 -3.19
C GLU A 122 -7.67 -23.43 -3.06
N ASP A 123 -6.43 -23.40 -3.54
CA ASP A 123 -5.51 -24.53 -3.40
C ASP A 123 -5.47 -24.89 -1.90
N GLU A 124 -6.19 -25.94 -1.49
CA GLU A 124 -6.43 -26.28 -0.07
C GLU A 124 -5.09 -26.56 0.66
N ASP A 125 -4.03 -26.82 -0.11
CA ASP A 125 -2.68 -27.07 0.37
C ASP A 125 -1.82 -25.79 0.47
N PHE A 126 -2.30 -24.64 -0.01
CA PHE A 126 -1.57 -23.37 0.09
C PHE A 126 -1.93 -22.57 1.34
N ASP A 127 -0.89 -22.30 2.14
CA ASP A 127 -0.99 -21.47 3.33
C ASP A 127 -0.88 -19.98 2.97
N TYR A 128 -2.04 -19.38 2.67
CA TYR A 128 -2.14 -17.94 2.40
C TYR A 128 -1.71 -17.09 3.60
N GLU A 129 -1.96 -17.53 4.84
CA GLU A 129 -1.54 -16.79 6.03
C GLU A 129 -0.02 -16.73 6.15
N ALA A 130 0.67 -17.84 5.88
CA ALA A 130 2.12 -17.89 5.85
C ALA A 130 2.70 -17.02 4.72
N SER A 131 2.07 -17.00 3.55
CA SER A 131 2.47 -16.15 2.43
C SER A 131 2.28 -14.66 2.72
N ASP A 132 1.20 -14.29 3.41
CA ASP A 132 0.91 -12.92 3.84
C ASP A 132 1.92 -12.46 4.89
N ALA A 133 2.27 -13.35 5.83
CA ALA A 133 3.33 -13.11 6.80
C ALA A 133 4.70 -12.94 6.13
N GLU A 134 5.02 -13.73 5.10
CA GLU A 134 6.25 -13.56 4.33
C GLU A 134 6.28 -12.22 3.57
N GLY A 135 5.17 -11.83 2.93
CA GLY A 135 5.03 -10.55 2.24
C GLY A 135 5.24 -9.36 3.17
N LEU A 136 4.70 -9.43 4.40
CA LEU A 136 4.93 -8.41 5.42
C LEU A 136 6.40 -8.32 5.84
N GLU A 137 7.07 -9.45 6.07
CA GLU A 137 8.50 -9.46 6.41
C GLU A 137 9.36 -8.92 5.26
N ILE A 138 8.99 -9.20 4.01
CA ILE A 138 9.61 -8.60 2.84
C ILE A 138 9.43 -7.07 2.86
N ALA A 139 8.24 -6.56 3.15
CA ALA A 139 7.99 -5.12 3.22
C ALA A 139 8.83 -4.44 4.31
N LYS A 140 9.02 -5.09 5.46
CA LYS A 140 9.96 -4.64 6.51
C LYS A 140 11.40 -4.58 6.02
N GLU A 141 11.86 -5.59 5.29
CA GLU A 141 13.22 -5.59 4.72
C GLU A 141 13.42 -4.52 3.64
N VAL A 142 12.40 -4.31 2.80
CA VAL A 142 12.36 -3.24 1.80
C VAL A 142 12.43 -1.88 2.51
N LYS A 143 11.65 -1.66 3.56
CA LYS A 143 11.69 -0.42 4.34
C LYS A 143 13.06 -0.17 4.97
N LEU A 144 13.65 -1.19 5.62
CA LEU A 144 14.99 -1.08 6.19
C LEU A 144 16.07 -0.77 5.12
N TYR A 145 15.85 -1.20 3.88
CA TYR A 145 16.75 -0.88 2.77
C TYR A 145 16.56 0.55 2.24
N LEU A 146 15.32 0.94 1.96
CA LEU A 146 15.00 2.22 1.34
C LEU A 146 15.15 3.40 2.31
N GLY A 147 14.96 3.16 3.61
CA GLY A 147 15.06 4.17 4.66
C GLY A 147 13.82 5.07 4.77
N ASP A 148 13.97 6.16 5.52
CA ASP A 148 12.85 7.02 5.93
C ASP A 148 12.33 7.95 4.83
N ASP A 149 13.10 8.13 3.76
CA ASP A 149 12.70 8.95 2.61
C ASP A 149 11.61 8.30 1.75
N TYR A 150 11.34 7.00 1.95
CA TYR A 150 10.35 6.24 1.21
C TYR A 150 9.20 5.81 2.11
N TYR A 151 7.97 6.00 1.64
CA TYR A 151 6.82 5.35 2.23
C TYR A 151 6.78 3.91 1.71
N VAL A 152 6.55 2.95 2.61
CA VAL A 152 6.42 1.54 2.26
C VAL A 152 5.14 1.03 2.91
N GLU A 153 4.33 0.28 2.17
CA GLU A 153 3.20 -0.46 2.72
C GLU A 153 3.14 -1.87 2.14
N PHE A 154 2.59 -2.79 2.91
CA PHE A 154 2.16 -4.10 2.43
C PHE A 154 0.62 -4.10 2.38
N ARG A 155 0.00 -3.86 3.54
CA ARG A 155 -1.44 -3.64 3.62
C ARG A 155 -1.77 -2.18 3.31
N PRO A 156 -2.89 -1.90 2.61
CA PRO A 156 -3.25 -0.54 2.22
C PRO A 156 -3.29 0.42 3.42
N PHE A 157 -2.60 1.56 3.28
CA PHE A 157 -2.55 2.63 4.27
C PHE A 157 -1.92 2.23 5.62
N ARG A 158 -1.22 1.09 5.67
CA ARG A 158 -0.43 0.67 6.84
C ARG A 158 1.04 0.87 6.55
N GLU A 159 1.56 2.00 6.99
CA GLU A 159 2.97 2.35 6.81
C GLU A 159 3.87 1.35 7.53
N ILE A 160 4.90 0.87 6.85
CA ILE A 160 6.06 0.23 7.47
C ILE A 160 7.02 1.32 7.91
N SER A 161 7.27 1.42 9.21
CA SER A 161 8.07 2.48 9.83
C SER A 161 9.23 1.89 10.64
N VAL A 162 10.37 2.59 10.70
CA VAL A 162 11.56 2.11 11.44
C VAL A 162 11.63 2.78 12.80
N TRP A 163 11.61 1.96 13.86
CA TRP A 163 11.74 2.39 15.26
C TRP A 163 12.84 1.58 15.93
N ASP A 164 13.83 2.26 16.50
CA ASP A 164 14.98 1.64 17.18
C ASP A 164 15.73 0.57 16.33
N GLY A 165 15.73 0.75 15.00
CA GLY A 165 16.39 -0.15 14.05
C GLY A 165 15.53 -1.35 13.63
N GLU A 166 14.30 -1.45 14.09
CA GLU A 166 13.33 -2.46 13.71
C GLU A 166 12.21 -1.85 12.83
N ALA A 167 11.82 -2.55 11.78
CA ALA A 167 10.68 -2.14 10.95
C ALA A 167 9.39 -2.77 11.47
N ILE A 168 8.39 -1.93 11.74
CA ILE A 168 7.07 -2.33 12.22
C ILE A 168 5.99 -1.83 11.26
N GLU A 169 4.91 -2.60 11.12
CA GLU A 169 3.70 -2.12 10.45
C GLU A 169 2.89 -1.27 11.43
N LEU A 170 2.56 -0.05 11.03
CA LEU A 170 1.68 0.83 11.78
C LEU A 170 0.22 0.55 11.45
N ASP A 171 -0.66 0.78 12.41
CA ASP A 171 -2.10 0.79 12.16
C ASP A 171 -2.47 1.93 11.20
N VAL A 172 -3.62 1.77 10.53
CA VAL A 172 -4.19 2.85 9.72
C VAL A 172 -4.43 4.08 10.61
N PRO A 173 -3.97 5.29 10.20
CA PRO A 173 -4.08 6.47 11.03
C PRO A 173 -5.51 6.78 11.45
N ALA A 174 -5.68 7.23 12.69
CA ALA A 174 -6.98 7.54 13.26
C ALA A 174 -7.77 8.59 12.45
N PHE A 175 -7.12 9.50 11.73
CA PHE A 175 -7.84 10.48 10.91
C PHE A 175 -8.49 9.87 9.65
N ILE A 176 -8.11 8.64 9.28
CA ILE A 176 -8.75 7.84 8.23
C ILE A 176 -9.92 7.02 8.81
N THR A 177 -9.74 6.48 10.02
CA THR A 177 -10.69 5.52 10.63
C THR A 177 -11.73 6.17 11.54
N ASP A 178 -11.44 7.33 12.15
CA ASP A 178 -12.34 8.08 13.03
C ASP A 178 -12.77 9.39 12.36
N LEU A 179 -13.86 9.29 11.61
CA LEU A 179 -14.47 10.39 10.87
C LEU A 179 -15.70 10.98 11.58
N THR A 180 -15.87 10.65 12.87
CA THR A 180 -17.07 11.00 13.64
C THR A 180 -17.07 12.40 14.24
N ARG A 181 -16.47 13.38 13.56
CA ARG A 181 -16.45 14.79 14.01
C ARG A 181 -17.59 15.63 13.42
#